data_AF-A0A8J9Y7D2-F1
#
_entry.id   AF-A0A8J9Y7D2-F1
#
_cell.length_a   1.000
_cell.length_b   1.000
_cell.length_c   1.000
_cell.angle_alpha   90.00
_cell.angle_beta   90.00
_cell.angle_gamma   90.00
#
_symmetry.space_group_name_H-M   'P 1'
#
loop_
_entity.id
_entity.type
_entity.pdbx_description
1 polymer ?
#
loop_
_entity_poly.entity_id
_entity_poly.type
_entity_poly.pdbx_seq_one_letter_code
_entity_poly.pdbx_strand_id
1 'polypeptide(L)'
;MRTAIFVLFVAMIVVVSCRPEKPDLKQLKAEGARKKACLHDCTSAKFEPVCAGKQGEKPKSFGNECVMNNYNCENKETLQKISKGECPGSDGIRLS
;
A
#
# COMPACT_ATOMS: atom_id res chain seq x y z
N MET A 1 -39.46 24.25 24.70
CA MET A 1 -39.05 24.68 23.35
C MET A 1 -37.55 24.92 23.22
N ARG A 2 -36.92 25.74 24.08
CA ARG A 2 -35.46 26.01 24.03
C ARG A 2 -34.55 24.78 24.19
N THR A 3 -34.85 23.88 25.13
CA THR A 3 -34.07 22.65 25.39
C THR A 3 -34.08 21.67 24.21
N ALA A 4 -35.22 21.50 23.54
CA ALA A 4 -35.33 20.67 22.34
C ALA A 4 -34.49 21.21 21.18
N ILE A 5 -34.42 22.54 21.03
CA ILE A 5 -33.60 23.20 20.01
C ILE A 5 -32.11 22.96 20.29
N PHE A 6 -31.65 23.10 21.55
CA PHE A 6 -30.25 22.81 21.91
C PHE A 6 -29.87 21.35 21.65
N VAL A 7 -30.73 20.38 21.99
CA VAL A 7 -30.47 18.96 21.75
C VAL A 7 -30.36 18.66 20.24
N LEU A 8 -31.22 19.26 19.41
CA LEU A 8 -31.16 19.11 17.95
C LEU A 8 -29.87 19.71 17.37
N PHE A 9 -29.43 20.87 17.87
CA PHE A 9 -28.18 21.49 17.44
C PHE A 9 -26.95 20.66 17.83
N VAL A 10 -26.91 20.14 19.06
CA VAL A 10 -25.80 19.27 19.50
C VAL A 10 -25.76 17.97 18.68
N ALA A 11 -26.92 17.35 18.41
CA ALA A 11 -26.98 16.16 17.58
C ALA A 11 -26.45 16.40 16.15
N MET A 12 -26.79 17.55 15.53
CA MET A 12 -26.30 17.92 14.21
C MET A 12 -24.77 18.15 14.18
N ILE A 13 -24.21 18.74 15.23
CA ILE A 13 -22.76 18.96 15.33
C ILE A 13 -22.01 17.62 15.40
N VAL A 14 -22.50 16.67 16.21
CA VAL A 14 -21.89 15.33 16.33
C VAL A 14 -21.92 14.57 14.99
N VAL A 15 -23.01 14.67 14.23
CA VAL A 15 -23.12 14.02 12.89
C VAL A 15 -22.15 14.63 11.88
N VAL A 16 -21.87 15.93 11.95
CA VAL A 16 -20.89 16.61 11.08
C VAL A 16 -19.46 16.20 11.43
N SER A 17 -19.15 16.07 12.72
CA SER A 17 -17.83 15.67 13.23
C SER A 17 -17.49 14.19 12.98
N CYS A 18 -18.48 13.32 12.81
CA CYS A 18 -18.26 11.89 12.49
C CYS A 18 -18.07 11.60 11.00
N ARG A 19 -17.89 12.60 10.12
CA ARG A 19 -17.53 12.32 8.73
C ARG A 19 -16.08 11.83 8.67
N PRO A 20 -15.81 10.66 8.07
CA PRO A 20 -14.45 10.22 7.84
C PRO A 20 -13.76 11.27 6.96
N GLU A 21 -12.69 11.84 7.51
CA GLU A 21 -11.77 12.74 6.84
C GLU A 21 -11.37 12.11 5.49
N LYS A 22 -11.82 12.75 4.40
CA LYS A 22 -11.39 12.38 3.05
C LYS A 22 -9.86 12.49 3.03
N PRO A 23 -9.14 11.53 2.44
CA PRO A 23 -7.68 11.58 2.38
C PRO A 23 -7.26 12.93 1.81
N ASP A 24 -6.50 13.70 2.60
CA ASP A 24 -6.07 15.05 2.24
C ASP A 24 -5.27 14.98 0.94
N LEU A 25 -5.61 15.80 -0.05
CA LEU A 25 -4.97 15.80 -1.38
C LEU A 25 -3.44 15.97 -1.28
N LYS A 26 -2.94 16.63 -0.22
CA LYS A 26 -1.51 16.72 0.04
C LYS A 26 -0.92 15.37 0.41
N GLN A 27 -1.65 14.55 1.17
CA GLN A 27 -1.21 13.21 1.54
C GLN A 27 -1.17 12.27 0.33
N LEU A 28 -2.17 12.33 -0.56
CA LEU A 28 -2.17 11.57 -1.82
C LEU A 28 -1.01 11.98 -2.74
N LYS A 29 -0.69 13.28 -2.81
CA LYS A 29 0.49 13.77 -3.54
C LYS A 29 1.80 13.29 -2.92
N ALA A 30 1.91 13.32 -1.59
CA ALA A 30 3.10 12.84 -0.90
C ALA A 30 3.29 11.32 -1.10
N GLU A 31 2.21 10.53 -1.04
CA GLU A 31 2.27 9.10 -1.32
C GLU A 31 2.63 8.82 -2.79
N GLY A 32 2.04 9.56 -3.74
CA GLY A 32 2.35 9.45 -5.16
C GLY A 32 3.79 9.86 -5.50
N ALA A 33 4.29 10.94 -4.90
CA ALA A 33 5.68 11.37 -5.05
C ALA A 33 6.65 10.33 -4.49
N ARG A 34 6.30 9.71 -3.35
CA ARG A 34 7.11 8.65 -2.76
C ARG A 34 7.10 7.38 -3.61
N LYS A 35 5.95 6.96 -4.13
CA LYS A 35 5.86 5.84 -5.09
C LYS A 35 6.75 6.09 -6.30
N LYS A 36 6.67 7.29 -6.89
CA LYS A 36 7.57 7.69 -8.00
C LYS A 36 9.05 7.66 -7.64
N ALA A 37 9.43 8.05 -6.43
CA ALA A 37 10.83 8.02 -6.00
C ALA A 37 11.37 6.59 -5.85
N CYS A 38 10.50 5.63 -5.56
CA CYS A 38 10.82 4.21 -5.39
C CYS A 38 10.74 3.39 -6.68
N LEU A 39 10.13 3.94 -7.73
CA LEU A 39 9.85 3.22 -8.97
C LEU A 39 11.11 3.24 -9.85
N HIS A 40 11.90 2.17 -9.77
CA HIS A 40 12.97 1.93 -10.74
C HIS A 40 12.41 1.31 -12.02
N ASP A 41 13.00 1.68 -13.15
CA ASP A 41 12.69 1.08 -14.45
C ASP A 41 13.18 -0.37 -14.49
N CYS A 42 12.25 -1.30 -14.34
CA CYS A 42 12.52 -2.74 -14.40
C CYS A 42 12.23 -3.33 -15.79
N THR A 43 11.93 -2.50 -16.80
CA THR A 43 11.52 -2.94 -18.15
C THR A 43 12.66 -3.61 -18.91
N SER A 44 13.90 -3.25 -18.58
CA SER A 44 15.12 -3.86 -19.11
C SER A 44 15.55 -5.13 -18.37
N ALA A 45 15.01 -5.37 -17.17
CA ALA A 45 15.31 -6.56 -16.39
C ALA A 45 14.61 -7.78 -17.01
N LYS A 46 15.32 -8.90 -17.07
CA LYS A 46 14.71 -10.16 -17.54
C LYS A 46 13.61 -10.60 -16.58
N PHE A 47 12.61 -11.28 -17.13
CA PHE A 47 11.61 -11.96 -16.33
C PHE A 47 12.24 -13.17 -15.64
N GLU A 48 12.52 -13.03 -14.35
CA GLU A 48 13.12 -14.04 -13.49
C GLU A 48 12.31 -14.09 -12.19
N PRO A 49 11.23 -14.87 -12.14
CA PRO A 49 10.34 -14.86 -10.99
C PRO A 49 11.09 -15.19 -9.70
N VAL A 50 10.80 -14.46 -8.64
CA VAL A 50 11.37 -14.63 -7.31
C VAL A 50 10.28 -14.69 -6.26
N CYS A 51 10.47 -15.59 -5.30
CA CYS A 51 9.63 -15.70 -4.14
C CYS A 51 10.29 -14.91 -3.01
N ALA A 52 9.64 -13.86 -2.54
CA ALA A 52 10.16 -13.03 -1.47
C ALA A 52 9.19 -12.94 -0.31
N GLY A 53 9.72 -12.96 0.89
CA GLY A 53 8.92 -12.96 2.11
C GLY A 53 9.72 -12.45 3.29
N LYS A 54 9.03 -12.39 4.43
CA LYS A 54 9.57 -12.02 5.72
C LYS A 54 9.01 -12.98 6.76
N GLN A 55 9.74 -13.18 7.86
CA GLN A 55 9.25 -14.03 8.95
C GLN A 55 7.90 -13.54 9.47
N GLY A 56 6.93 -14.46 9.53
CA GLY A 56 5.58 -14.18 10.04
C GLY A 56 4.59 -13.65 9.00
N GLU A 57 5.01 -13.45 7.74
CA GLU A 57 4.14 -12.96 6.67
C GLU A 57 4.02 -13.94 5.51
N LYS A 58 2.93 -13.84 4.75
CA LYS A 58 2.76 -14.64 3.54
C LYS A 58 3.80 -14.23 2.50
N PRO A 59 4.54 -15.19 1.92
CA PRO A 59 5.51 -14.88 0.88
C PRO A 59 4.78 -14.47 -0.40
N LYS A 60 5.38 -13.56 -1.15
CA LYS A 60 4.83 -12.94 -2.37
C LYS A 60 5.75 -13.18 -3.55
N SER A 61 5.15 -13.35 -4.72
CA SER A 61 5.90 -13.56 -5.95
C SER A 61 6.10 -12.27 -6.73
N PHE A 62 7.32 -12.06 -7.21
CA PHE A 62 7.72 -10.92 -8.02
C PHE A 62 8.33 -11.41 -9.33
N GLY A 63 8.12 -10.69 -10.42
CA GLY A 63 8.58 -11.07 -11.75
C GLY A 63 10.10 -10.97 -11.91
N ASN A 64 10.76 -10.21 -11.03
CA ASN A 64 12.20 -10.16 -10.85
C ASN A 64 12.57 -9.45 -9.53
N GLU A 65 13.87 -9.42 -9.24
CA GLU A 65 14.43 -8.76 -8.05
C GLU A 65 14.26 -7.23 -8.06
N CYS A 66 14.23 -6.60 -9.25
CA CYS A 66 14.00 -5.17 -9.40
C CYS A 66 12.58 -4.78 -8.94
N VAL A 67 11.57 -5.53 -9.37
CA VAL A 67 10.16 -5.32 -8.97
C VAL A 67 9.96 -5.59 -7.49
N MET A 68 10.65 -6.61 -6.94
CA MET A 68 10.67 -6.86 -5.49
C MET A 68 11.24 -5.65 -4.73
N ASN A 69 12.32 -5.04 -5.23
CA ASN A 69 12.93 -3.89 -4.57
C ASN A 69 12.05 -2.63 -4.66
N ASN A 70 11.40 -2.39 -5.80
CA ASN A 70 10.40 -1.32 -5.94
C ASN A 70 9.28 -1.50 -4.90
N TYR A 71 8.73 -2.72 -4.81
CA TYR A 71 7.71 -3.06 -3.82
C TYR A 71 8.15 -2.75 -2.39
N ASN A 72 9.37 -3.18 -2.02
CA ASN A 72 9.94 -2.92 -0.71
C ASN A 72 10.02 -1.42 -0.41
N CYS A 73 10.52 -0.62 -1.36
CA CYS A 73 10.62 0.83 -1.21
C CYS A 73 9.24 1.50 -1.11
N GLU A 74 8.28 1.13 -1.97
CA GLU A 74 6.93 1.68 -1.97
C GLU A 74 6.19 1.42 -0.65
N ASN A 75 6.26 0.19 -0.16
CA ASN A 75 5.46 -0.26 0.97
C ASN A 75 6.19 -0.14 2.33
N LYS A 76 7.44 0.34 2.34
CA LYS A 76 8.34 0.27 3.53
C LYS A 76 8.53 -1.17 4.01
N GLU A 77 8.56 -2.09 3.08
CA GLU A 77 8.72 -3.50 3.34
C GLU A 77 10.18 -3.91 3.22
N THR A 78 10.51 -5.03 3.85
CA THR A 78 11.87 -5.59 3.83
C THR A 78 11.81 -7.05 3.43
N LEU A 79 11.05 -7.36 2.37
CA LEU A 79 10.94 -8.71 1.85
C LEU A 79 12.30 -9.14 1.30
N GLN A 80 12.74 -10.33 1.68
CA GLN A 80 13.96 -10.92 1.17
C GLN A 80 13.63 -12.07 0.24
N LYS A 81 14.47 -12.27 -0.77
CA LYS A 81 14.37 -13.43 -1.67
C LYS A 81 14.58 -14.71 -0.87
N ILE A 82 13.53 -15.54 -0.83
CA ILE A 82 13.53 -16.87 -0.19
C ILE A 82 13.95 -17.92 -1.20
N SER A 83 13.38 -17.86 -2.41
CA SER A 83 13.65 -18.83 -3.48
C SER A 83 13.62 -18.17 -4.85
N LYS A 84 14.30 -18.82 -5.80
CA LYS A 84 14.07 -18.58 -7.23
C LYS A 84 12.75 -19.24 -7.64
N GLY A 85 12.00 -18.60 -8.53
CA GLY A 85 10.65 -19.00 -8.92
C GLY A 85 9.56 -18.36 -8.05
N GLU A 86 8.30 -18.57 -8.44
CA GLU A 86 7.14 -18.12 -7.66
C GLU A 86 7.01 -18.84 -6.32
N CYS A 87 6.35 -18.18 -5.37
CA CYS A 87 6.02 -18.78 -4.09
C CYS A 87 4.94 -19.86 -4.27
N PRO A 88 5.06 -21.00 -3.56
CA PRO A 88 4.03 -22.03 -3.59
C PRO A 88 2.72 -21.46 -2.99
N GLY A 89 1.64 -21.51 -3.78
CA GLY A 89 0.34 -20.96 -3.38
C GLY A 89 0.24 -19.43 -3.44
N SER A 90 1.09 -18.76 -4.23
CA SER A 90 0.98 -17.32 -4.48
C SER A 90 -0.29 -16.98 -5.25
N ASP A 91 -0.96 -15.89 -4.90
CA ASP A 91 -2.13 -15.34 -5.62
C ASP A 91 -1.75 -14.64 -6.96
N GLY A 92 -0.54 -14.86 -7.48
CA GLY A 92 -0.01 -14.26 -8.71
C GLY A 92 1.36 -13.58 -8.57
N ILE A 93 1.89 -13.11 -9.69
CA ILE A 93 3.21 -12.46 -9.82
C ILE A 93 3.05 -10.95 -10.04
N ARG A 94 3.73 -10.14 -9.23
CA ARG A 94 3.85 -8.71 -9.50
C ARG A 94 4.95 -8.45 -10.54
N LEU A 95 4.62 -7.78 -11.65
CA LEU A 95 5.55 -7.49 -12.76
C LEU A 95 6.07 -6.04 -12.80
N SER A 96 5.53 -5.13 -11.97
CA SER A 96 5.81 -3.69 -12.02
C SER A 96 5.73 -3.03 -10.65
#